data_AF-A0A7X0NMR7-F1
#
_entry.id   AF-A0A7X0NMR7-F1
#
_cell.length_a   1.000
_cell.length_b   1.000
_cell.length_c   1.000
_cell.angle_alpha   90.00
_cell.angle_beta   90.00
_cell.angle_gamma   90.00
#
_symmetry.space_group_name_H-M   'P 1'
#
loop_
_entity.id
_entity.type
_entity.pdbx_description
1 polymer ?
#
loop_
_entity_poly.entity_id
_entity_poly.type
_entity_poly.pdbx_seq_one_letter_code
_entity_poly.pdbx_strand_id
1 'polypeptide(L)'
;MVEDGRAVCRVPDRPDLRNHVSGPHAGVLFTLAESASGAAVLSSLGDQLSRAVPLPTTATIEYRKVALGEVRAEARLLASREEVVARLDAGERPVFDVAVEITNADGVVVSALTVTWTLRPNRPR
;
A
#
# COMPACT_ATOMS: atom_id res chain seq x y z
N MET A 1 9.46 -7.40 -5.88
CA MET A 1 10.18 -7.04 -4.65
C MET A 1 9.14 -6.94 -3.55
N VAL A 2 9.35 -7.65 -2.44
CA VAL A 2 8.57 -7.57 -1.20
C VAL A 2 9.54 -7.86 -0.07
N GLU A 3 9.98 -6.84 0.66
CA GLU A 3 11.01 -6.95 1.71
C GLU A 3 11.02 -5.70 2.59
N ASP A 4 11.28 -5.87 3.90
CA ASP A 4 11.60 -4.79 4.85
C ASP A 4 10.71 -3.53 4.76
N GLY A 5 9.40 -3.73 4.70
CA GLY A 5 8.44 -2.62 4.65
C GLY A 5 8.33 -1.98 3.26
N ARG A 6 8.82 -2.65 2.22
CA ARG A 6 8.73 -2.24 0.82
C ARG A 6 8.06 -3.31 -0.01
N ALA A 7 7.28 -2.89 -0.99
CA ALA A 7 6.70 -3.80 -1.96
C ALA A 7 6.48 -3.12 -3.30
N VAL A 8 6.52 -3.92 -4.36
CA VAL A 8 6.32 -3.49 -5.73
C VAL A 8 5.25 -4.36 -6.38
N CYS A 9 4.19 -3.73 -6.87
CA CYS A 9 3.17 -4.36 -7.70
C CYS A 9 3.12 -3.69 -9.07
N ARG A 10 2.61 -4.40 -10.09
CA ARG A 10 2.41 -3.86 -11.43
C ARG A 10 1.11 -4.34 -12.05
N VAL A 11 0.54 -3.52 -12.92
CA VAL A 11 -0.60 -3.89 -13.77
C VAL A 11 -0.21 -3.59 -15.23
N PRO A 12 -0.19 -4.61 -16.11
CA PRO A 12 0.04 -4.37 -17.53
C PRO A 12 -1.12 -3.57 -18.14
N ASP A 13 -0.85 -2.89 -19.24
CA ASP A 13 -1.90 -2.21 -19.99
C ASP A 13 -2.92 -3.25 -20.53
N ARG A 14 -4.16 -3.11 -20.09
CA ARG A 14 -5.24 -4.05 -20.37
C ARG A 14 -6.45 -3.28 -20.86
N PRO A 15 -6.92 -3.53 -22.11
CA PRO A 15 -8.06 -2.81 -22.68
C PRO A 15 -9.33 -2.85 -21.80
N ASP A 16 -9.57 -3.97 -21.13
CA ASP A 16 -10.74 -4.17 -20.25
C ASP A 16 -10.63 -3.46 -18.89
N LEU A 17 -9.44 -2.95 -18.53
CA LEU A 17 -9.19 -2.17 -17.33
C LEU A 17 -9.10 -0.65 -17.62
N ARG A 18 -9.19 -0.24 -18.88
CA ARG A 18 -9.10 1.17 -19.28
C ARG A 18 -10.39 1.92 -18.95
N ASN A 19 -10.24 3.22 -18.73
CA ASN A 19 -11.32 4.17 -18.60
C ASN A 19 -11.56 4.93 -19.92
N HIS A 20 -12.47 5.91 -19.88
CA HIS A 20 -12.87 6.72 -21.03
C HIS A 20 -11.75 7.62 -21.61
N VAL A 21 -10.63 7.81 -20.91
CA VAL A 21 -9.43 8.52 -21.42
C VAL A 21 -8.29 7.57 -21.77
N SER A 22 -8.59 6.28 -21.99
CA SER A 22 -7.66 5.23 -22.41
C SER A 22 -6.55 4.83 -21.42
N GLY A 23 -6.47 5.47 -20.25
CA GLY A 23 -5.62 5.00 -19.14
C GLY A 23 -6.36 3.99 -18.25
N PRO A 24 -5.67 3.30 -17.31
CA PRO A 24 -6.32 2.44 -16.33
C PRO A 24 -7.41 3.19 -15.54
N HIS A 25 -8.51 2.52 -15.21
CA HIS A 25 -9.54 3.10 -14.35
C HIS A 25 -8.94 3.55 -13.00
N ALA A 26 -9.42 4.66 -12.46
CA ALA A 26 -8.94 5.21 -11.19
C ALA A 26 -8.96 4.16 -10.06
N GLY A 27 -10.03 3.35 -10.02
CA GLY A 27 -10.14 2.20 -9.10
C GLY A 27 -9.05 1.12 -9.29
N VAL A 28 -8.56 0.90 -10.52
CA VAL A 28 -7.44 -0.03 -10.77
C VAL A 28 -6.15 0.52 -10.18
N LEU A 29 -5.88 1.81 -10.36
CA LEU A 29 -4.72 2.47 -9.75
C LEU A 29 -4.78 2.43 -8.22
N PHE A 30 -5.97 2.70 -7.66
CA PHE A 30 -6.21 2.58 -6.23
C PHE A 30 -5.95 1.17 -5.71
N THR A 31 -6.58 0.15 -6.31
CA THR A 31 -6.39 -1.25 -5.90
C THR A 31 -4.94 -1.69 -6.02
N LEU A 32 -4.24 -1.30 -7.10
CA LEU A 32 -2.83 -1.59 -7.27
C LEU A 32 -1.98 -1.01 -6.13
N ALA A 33 -2.18 0.27 -5.80
CA ALA A 33 -1.40 0.93 -4.76
C ALA A 33 -1.78 0.43 -3.35
N GLU A 34 -3.06 0.19 -3.08
CA GLU A 34 -3.52 -0.38 -1.80
C GLU A 34 -2.94 -1.79 -1.60
N SER A 35 -2.96 -2.63 -2.64
CA SER A 35 -2.37 -3.97 -2.61
C SER A 35 -0.86 -3.93 -2.34
N ALA A 36 -0.14 -3.00 -2.98
CA ALA A 36 1.28 -2.79 -2.71
C ALA A 36 1.51 -2.36 -1.25
N SER A 37 0.63 -1.53 -0.70
CA SER A 37 0.73 -1.11 0.71
C SER A 37 0.54 -2.28 1.68
N GLY A 38 -0.43 -3.16 1.44
CA GLY A 38 -0.64 -4.37 2.24
C GLY A 38 0.55 -5.33 2.17
N ALA A 39 1.12 -5.52 0.98
CA ALA A 39 2.32 -6.34 0.80
C ALA A 39 3.52 -5.75 1.58
N ALA A 40 3.70 -4.43 1.59
CA ALA A 40 4.73 -3.78 2.40
C ALA A 40 4.51 -4.01 3.90
N VAL A 41 3.28 -3.88 4.40
CA VAL A 41 2.93 -4.19 5.80
C VAL A 41 3.27 -5.65 6.14
N LEU A 42 2.84 -6.60 5.31
CA LEU A 42 3.10 -8.03 5.54
C LEU A 42 4.59 -8.36 5.52
N SER A 43 5.38 -7.68 4.68
CA SER A 43 6.83 -7.91 4.62
C SER A 43 7.57 -7.55 5.91
N SER A 44 7.10 -6.53 6.64
CA SER A 44 7.75 -6.02 7.86
C SER A 44 7.14 -6.56 9.14
N LEU A 45 5.81 -6.77 9.14
CA LEU A 45 5.01 -7.05 10.34
C LEU A 45 4.29 -8.40 10.24
N GLY A 46 4.60 -9.22 9.22
CA GLY A 46 3.98 -10.52 8.97
C GLY A 46 4.06 -11.50 10.14
N ASP A 47 5.15 -11.42 10.91
CA ASP A 47 5.35 -12.24 12.12
C ASP A 47 4.47 -11.83 13.30
N GLN A 48 3.85 -10.64 13.25
CA GLN A 48 2.93 -10.13 14.27
C GLN A 48 1.47 -10.59 14.09
N LEU A 49 1.14 -11.24 12.96
CA LEU A 49 -0.25 -11.60 12.60
C LEU A 49 -0.88 -12.65 13.52
N SER A 50 -0.08 -13.39 14.29
CA SER A 50 -0.57 -14.32 15.31
C SER A 50 -1.28 -13.61 16.48
N ARG A 51 -0.93 -12.34 16.73
CA ARG A 51 -1.42 -11.56 17.87
C ARG A 51 -2.15 -10.28 17.50
N ALA A 52 -2.11 -9.85 16.24
CA ALA A 52 -2.82 -8.67 15.77
C ALA A 52 -3.30 -8.82 14.32
N VAL A 53 -4.37 -8.12 13.96
CA VAL A 53 -4.89 -8.07 12.60
C VAL A 53 -4.52 -6.73 11.95
N PRO A 54 -3.79 -6.71 10.82
CA PRO A 54 -3.55 -5.50 10.06
C PRO A 54 -4.84 -5.08 9.34
N LEU A 55 -5.22 -3.81 9.49
CA LEU A 55 -6.41 -3.24 8.87
C LEU A 55 -6.07 -1.87 8.27
N PRO A 56 -6.38 -1.60 6.99
CA PRO A 56 -6.36 -0.25 6.47
C PRO A 56 -7.56 0.53 7.03
N THR A 57 -7.35 1.77 7.46
CA THR A 57 -8.40 2.64 8.02
C THR A 57 -8.75 3.81 7.12
N THR A 58 -7.77 4.33 6.38
CA THR A 58 -7.96 5.47 5.47
C THR A 58 -6.98 5.35 4.33
N ALA A 59 -7.39 5.80 3.15
CA ALA A 59 -6.57 5.82 1.96
C ALA A 59 -6.84 7.12 1.19
N THR A 60 -5.80 7.90 0.91
CA THR A 60 -5.88 9.16 0.16
C THR A 60 -5.02 9.06 -1.08
N ILE A 61 -5.64 9.19 -2.25
CA ILE A 61 -4.98 9.11 -3.56
C ILE A 61 -5.00 10.45 -4.27
N GLU A 62 -3.84 10.84 -4.79
CA GLU A 62 -3.65 11.95 -5.71
C GLU A 62 -3.46 11.39 -7.12
N TYR A 63 -4.38 11.71 -8.04
CA TYR A 63 -4.21 11.41 -9.47
C TYR A 63 -3.57 12.62 -10.16
N ARG A 64 -2.30 12.50 -10.54
CA ARG A 64 -1.48 13.62 -11.04
C ARG A 64 -1.48 13.71 -12.56
N LYS A 65 -1.44 12.57 -13.24
CA LYS A 65 -1.41 12.46 -14.71
C LYS A 65 -2.16 11.22 -15.18
N VAL A 66 -2.63 11.25 -16.42
CA VAL A 66 -3.18 10.04 -17.06
C VAL A 66 -2.04 9.05 -17.27
N ALA A 67 -2.18 7.85 -16.71
CA ALA A 67 -1.25 6.77 -16.91
C ALA A 67 -1.52 6.08 -18.26
N LEU A 68 -0.47 5.81 -19.02
CA LEU A 68 -0.51 5.06 -20.28
C LEU A 68 0.49 3.91 -20.19
N GLY A 69 0.13 2.77 -20.77
CA GLY A 69 0.96 1.57 -20.70
C GLY A 69 0.91 0.86 -19.35
N GLU A 70 1.90 0.01 -19.10
CA GLU A 70 2.08 -0.64 -17.80
C GLU A 70 2.32 0.40 -16.70
N VAL A 71 1.75 0.16 -15.53
CA VAL A 71 1.97 0.95 -14.33
C VAL A 71 2.56 0.10 -13.21
N ARG A 72 3.46 0.72 -12.42
CA ARG A 72 4.15 0.12 -11.29
C ARG A 72 3.86 0.93 -10.03
N ALA A 73 3.38 0.27 -8.98
CA ALA A 73 3.22 0.88 -7.66
C ALA A 73 4.34 0.42 -6.73
N GLU A 74 5.01 1.37 -6.09
CA GLU A 74 6.08 1.13 -5.12
C GLU A 74 5.65 1.66 -3.75
N ALA A 75 5.48 0.74 -2.79
CA ALA A 75 5.05 1.04 -1.44
C ALA A 75 6.24 1.08 -0.47
N ARG A 76 6.18 1.95 0.54
CA ARG A 76 7.13 2.05 1.65
C ARG A 76 6.42 2.40 2.95
N LEU A 77 6.65 1.59 3.98
CA LEU A 77 6.23 1.86 5.36
C LEU A 77 6.90 3.15 5.86
N LEU A 78 6.13 4.06 6.46
CA LEU A 78 6.65 5.34 6.96
C LEU A 78 7.08 5.29 8.42
N ALA A 79 6.60 4.30 9.19
CA ALA A 79 7.08 4.00 10.53
C ALA A 79 8.16 2.90 10.50
N SER A 80 9.02 2.87 11.53
CA SER A 80 9.93 1.74 11.71
C SER A 80 9.20 0.53 12.27
N ARG A 81 9.72 -0.68 11.99
CA ARG A 81 9.17 -1.91 12.56
C ARG A 81 9.25 -1.87 14.08
N GLU A 82 10.37 -1.39 14.62
CA GLU A 82 10.65 -1.32 16.04
C GLU A 82 9.62 -0.44 16.77
N GLU A 83 9.27 0.72 16.19
CA GLU A 83 8.26 1.61 16.75
C GLU A 83 6.88 0.96 16.78
N VAL A 84 6.47 0.35 15.66
CA VAL A 84 5.15 -0.31 15.56
C VAL A 84 5.03 -1.49 16.52
N VAL A 85 6.08 -2.32 16.62
CA VAL A 85 6.10 -3.48 17.51
C VAL A 85 6.15 -3.05 18.97
N ALA A 86 6.93 -2.05 19.33
CA ALA A 86 7.00 -1.56 20.71
C ALA A 86 5.64 -1.05 21.22
N ARG A 87 4.89 -0.34 20.37
CA ARG A 87 3.52 0.10 20.71
C ARG A 87 2.56 -1.09 20.85
N LEU A 88 2.69 -2.09 20.00
CA LEU A 88 1.90 -3.32 20.12
C LEU A 88 2.23 -4.08 21.41
N ASP A 89 3.52 -4.16 21.79
CA ASP A 89 3.99 -4.78 23.03
C ASP A 89 3.47 -4.04 24.28
N ALA A 90 3.30 -2.72 24.20
CA ALA A 90 2.67 -1.92 25.24
C ALA A 90 1.14 -2.12 25.35
N GLY A 91 0.55 -3.00 24.54
CA GLY A 91 -0.88 -3.27 24.52
C GLY A 91 -1.70 -2.20 23.78
N GLU A 92 -1.03 -1.29 23.07
CA GLU A 92 -1.72 -0.29 22.26
C GLU A 92 -2.24 -0.87 20.94
N ARG A 93 -2.98 -0.04 20.20
CA ARG A 93 -3.33 -0.25 18.80
C ARG A 93 -2.48 0.70 17.95
N PRO A 94 -1.31 0.27 17.43
CA PRO A 94 -0.48 1.11 16.60
C PRO A 94 -1.24 1.58 15.35
N VAL A 95 -0.95 2.81 14.94
CA VAL A 95 -1.41 3.41 13.69
C VAL A 95 -0.20 3.98 12.98
N PHE A 96 -0.05 3.67 11.70
CA PHE A 96 1.11 4.05 10.89
C PHE A 96 0.71 4.16 9.42
N ASP A 97 1.48 4.92 8.65
CA ASP A 97 1.20 5.15 7.24
C ASP A 97 2.13 4.35 6.33
N VAL A 98 1.62 4.05 5.14
CA VAL A 98 2.38 3.52 4.01
C VAL A 98 2.21 4.49 2.85
N ALA A 99 3.32 5.02 2.34
CA ALA A 99 3.33 5.81 1.11
C ALA A 99 3.50 4.90 -0.10
N VAL A 100 2.83 5.23 -1.19
CA VAL A 100 2.91 4.52 -2.46
C VAL A 100 3.02 5.53 -3.60
N GLU A 101 3.98 5.34 -4.50
CA GLU A 101 4.05 6.07 -5.77
C GLU A 101 3.72 5.12 -6.92
N ILE A 102 2.90 5.59 -7.86
CA ILE A 102 2.61 4.87 -9.10
C ILE A 102 3.35 5.56 -10.24
N THR A 103 4.17 4.80 -10.96
CA THR A 103 4.90 5.25 -12.15
C THR A 103 4.40 4.56 -13.41
N ASN A 104 4.50 5.24 -14.56
CA ASN A 104 4.31 4.63 -15.88
C ASN A 104 5.64 4.02 -16.40
N ALA A 105 5.61 3.48 -17.62
CA ALA A 105 6.79 2.88 -18.27
C ALA A 105 7.97 3.85 -18.46
N ASP A 106 7.72 5.16 -18.51
CA ASP A 106 8.76 6.20 -18.63
C ASP A 106 9.33 6.64 -17.27
N GLY A 107 8.89 6.02 -16.17
CA GLY A 107 9.29 6.40 -14.80
C GLY A 107 8.61 7.66 -14.28
N VAL A 108 7.59 8.19 -14.97
CA VAL A 108 6.85 9.38 -14.53
C VAL A 108 5.84 8.99 -13.46
N VAL A 109 5.86 9.68 -12.32
CA VAL A 109 4.84 9.52 -11.27
C VAL A 109 3.49 10.04 -11.77
N VAL A 110 2.53 9.13 -11.90
CA VAL A 110 1.16 9.39 -12.40
C VAL A 110 0.15 9.52 -11.27
N SER A 111 0.40 8.84 -10.14
CA SER A 111 -0.39 8.96 -8.91
C SER A 111 0.45 8.73 -7.66
N ALA A 112 -0.01 9.23 -6.53
CA ALA A 112 0.53 8.92 -5.20
C ALA A 112 -0.61 8.52 -4.26
N LEU A 113 -0.40 7.55 -3.39
CA LEU A 113 -1.36 7.07 -2.40
C LEU A 113 -0.70 7.03 -1.02
N THR A 114 -1.38 7.52 0.00
CA THR A 114 -1.06 7.23 1.41
C THR A 114 -2.17 6.36 1.99
N VAL A 115 -1.80 5.22 2.55
CA VAL A 115 -2.72 4.33 3.28
C VAL A 115 -2.35 4.33 4.74
N THR A 116 -3.29 4.71 5.60
CA THR A 116 -3.17 4.58 7.05
C THR A 116 -3.60 3.18 7.47
N TRP A 117 -2.72 2.49 8.16
CA TRP A 117 -2.87 1.14 8.67
C TRP A 117 -2.90 1.13 10.18
N THR A 118 -3.54 0.09 10.74
CA THR A 118 -3.47 -0.22 12.15
C THR A 118 -3.27 -1.71 12.39
N LEU A 119 -2.45 -2.05 13.38
CA LEU A 119 -2.40 -3.40 13.94
C LEU A 119 -3.38 -3.47 15.12
N ARG A 120 -4.55 -4.08 14.90
CA ARG A 120 -5.54 -4.27 15.96
C ARG A 120 -5.18 -5.52 16.77
N PRO A 121 -4.86 -5.43 18.07
CA PRO A 121 -4.59 -6.62 18.90
C PRO A 121 -5.78 -7.58 18.90
N ASN A 122 -5.49 -8.89 18.93
CA ASN A 122 -6.51 -9.91 19.15
C ASN A 122 -7.07 -9.75 20.56
N ARG A 123 -8.41 -9.78 20.71
CA ARG A 123 -9.00 -9.81 22.05
C ARG A 123 -8.66 -11.15 22.70
N PRO A 124 -8.23 -11.19 23.97
CA PRO A 124 -8.23 -12.45 24.71
C PRO A 124 -9.64 -13.04 24.66
N ARG A 125 -9.73 -14.34 24.36
CA ARG A 125 -11.01 -15.07 24.44
C ARG A 125 -11.47 -15.16 25.88
#